data_AF-W9RRZ1-F1
#
_entry.id   AF-W9RRZ1-F1
#
_cell.length_a   1.000
_cell.length_b   1.000
_cell.length_c   1.000
_cell.angle_alpha   90.00
_cell.angle_beta   90.00
_cell.angle_gamma   90.00
#
_symmetry.space_group_name_H-M   'P 1'
#
loop_
_entity.id
_entity.type
_entity.pdbx_description
1 polymer ?
#
loop_
_entity_poly.entity_id
_entity_poly.type
_entity_poly.pdbx_seq_one_letter_code
_entity_poly.pdbx_strand_id
1 'polypeptide(L)'
;MASAARSPQLRKDAVTNRWGIFSPARAKRPSDFKSKSPTINNWKIRVIQNLYPALSRQNPDSNAVVQDSNANSMILEGLGFHDVVIESPLHSIQLCDLSPQDIGDVVLAYRTRILQIMCYNSIKYVQVFKNHGVSAGASMSHSHSQMLALPIVPPTVSARLDSMKEYFDQTQKCSVCEVQGEDHLIDASTHFISVVPFAASFPFEIWIIPRDHSPHFHEINDEKAADLGGLLKLMLKKLALQLDNPPFNFMIQTSPLDITASELSFSHWFLQIVPQLTGVGGFEIGTGCYINPVFPEDAAKVLREVTLKTSSNSLLGSGRFREYYVVRVYSGCTRFDGETPTQVRCLALPGVDTMTGPPTKMVGSARPESDGSVRIWDATLPVLSCLLEGQVQGIKVAGSSAPVSELDFCYLTFSLALGNECGLVCIYDLKGRSNGTNFHFVTETKHEGKP
;
A
#
# COMPACT_ATOMS: atom_id res chain seq x y z
N MET A 1 42.27 -12.27 8.72
CA MET A 1 41.42 -12.93 9.74
C MET A 1 39.97 -12.67 9.38
N ALA A 2 39.13 -13.72 9.26
CA ALA A 2 37.69 -13.49 9.14
C ALA A 2 37.17 -13.02 10.51
N SER A 3 36.60 -11.81 10.58
CA SER A 3 35.96 -11.31 11.79
C SER A 3 34.87 -12.30 12.22
N ALA A 4 34.95 -12.81 13.46
CA ALA A 4 33.92 -13.67 14.01
C ALA A 4 32.56 -12.95 13.88
N ALA A 5 31.55 -13.65 13.35
CA ALA A 5 30.26 -13.03 13.06
C ALA A 5 29.65 -12.50 14.36
N ARG A 6 29.62 -11.17 14.53
CA ARG A 6 29.03 -10.52 15.70
C ARG A 6 27.58 -10.98 15.83
N SER A 7 27.23 -11.48 17.02
CA SER A 7 25.86 -11.82 17.38
C SER A 7 24.95 -10.57 17.28
N PRO A 8 23.63 -10.76 17.09
CA PRO A 8 22.71 -9.65 17.16
C PRO A 8 22.75 -8.96 18.53
N GLN A 9 22.45 -7.66 18.55
CA GLN A 9 22.38 -6.84 19.78
C GLN A 9 21.21 -5.87 19.69
N LEU A 10 20.55 -5.60 20.83
CA LEU A 10 19.74 -4.39 20.97
C LEU A 10 20.60 -3.32 21.64
N ARG A 11 20.52 -2.08 21.14
CA ARG A 11 21.18 -0.92 21.77
C ARG A 11 20.14 0.17 21.99
N LYS A 12 20.13 0.75 23.19
CA LYS A 12 19.28 1.88 23.53
C LYS A 12 20.02 3.18 23.26
N ASP A 13 19.39 4.07 22.51
CA ASP A 13 19.83 5.45 22.40
C ASP A 13 19.36 6.26 23.62
N ALA A 14 20.29 6.92 24.30
CA ALA A 14 20.02 7.65 25.53
C ALA A 14 19.29 8.98 25.28
N VAL A 15 19.41 9.56 24.08
CA VAL A 15 18.80 10.86 23.74
C VAL A 15 17.34 10.70 23.32
N THR A 16 17.06 9.78 22.40
CA THR A 16 15.72 9.58 21.84
C THR A 16 14.92 8.47 22.53
N ASN A 17 15.50 7.79 23.54
CA ASN A 17 14.90 6.65 24.25
C ASN A 17 14.53 5.46 23.32
N ARG A 18 15.08 5.44 22.09
CA ARG A 18 14.78 4.43 21.06
C ARG A 18 15.68 3.21 21.15
N TRP A 19 15.15 2.05 20.76
CA TRP A 19 15.91 0.80 20.63
C TRP A 19 16.25 0.52 19.17
N GLY A 20 17.53 0.30 18.87
CA GLY A 20 18.02 -0.18 17.58
C GLY A 20 18.41 -1.65 17.63
N ILE A 21 17.94 -2.46 16.68
CA ILE A 21 18.35 -3.87 16.52
C ILE A 21 19.48 -3.94 15.50
N PHE A 22 20.66 -4.36 15.94
CA PHE A 22 21.85 -4.53 15.11
C PHE A 22 22.07 -6.02 14.83
N SER A 23 21.80 -6.48 13.60
CA SER A 23 22.04 -7.87 13.16
C SER A 23 22.83 -7.89 11.84
N PRO A 24 24.18 -7.95 11.88
CA PRO A 24 25.02 -7.89 10.69
C PRO A 24 24.76 -9.02 9.68
N ALA A 25 24.25 -10.17 10.14
CA ALA A 25 23.88 -11.29 9.28
C ALA A 25 22.76 -10.94 8.28
N ARG A 26 21.89 -9.96 8.60
CA ARG A 26 20.83 -9.52 7.67
C ARG A 26 21.34 -8.87 6.39
N ALA A 27 22.55 -8.29 6.39
CA ALA A 27 23.15 -7.73 5.17
C ALA A 27 23.47 -8.81 4.11
N LYS A 28 23.45 -10.10 4.48
CA LYS A 28 23.63 -11.25 3.57
C LYS A 28 22.31 -11.83 3.04
N ARG A 29 21.17 -11.19 3.32
CA ARG A 29 19.86 -11.59 2.79
C ARG A 29 19.86 -11.41 1.26
N PRO A 30 19.54 -12.44 0.46
CA PRO A 30 19.42 -12.28 -0.99
C PRO A 30 18.24 -11.35 -1.31
N SER A 31 18.38 -10.55 -2.38
CA SER A 31 17.29 -9.74 -2.92
C SER A 31 16.16 -10.61 -3.47
N ASP A 32 16.52 -11.74 -4.09
CA ASP A 32 15.59 -12.69 -4.70
C ASP A 32 15.97 -14.13 -4.36
N PHE A 33 14.98 -14.92 -3.96
CA PHE A 33 15.10 -16.38 -4.00
C PHE A 33 14.64 -16.88 -5.37
N LYS A 34 15.55 -17.49 -6.14
CA LYS A 34 15.17 -18.21 -7.37
C LYS A 34 14.14 -19.27 -7.03
N SER A 35 12.98 -19.20 -7.69
CA SER A 35 11.92 -20.21 -7.56
C SER A 35 12.48 -21.60 -7.85
N LYS A 36 12.45 -22.47 -6.85
CA LYS A 36 12.48 -23.92 -7.05
C LYS A 36 11.03 -24.37 -7.07
N SER A 37 10.66 -25.18 -8.07
CA SER A 37 9.34 -25.78 -8.18
C SER A 37 8.93 -26.40 -6.85
N PRO A 38 7.74 -26.08 -6.29
CA PRO A 38 7.35 -26.59 -4.99
C PRO A 38 7.21 -28.11 -5.05
N THR A 39 7.93 -28.83 -4.19
CA THR A 39 7.55 -30.19 -3.81
C THR A 39 6.16 -30.09 -3.15
N ILE A 40 5.15 -30.65 -3.82
CA ILE A 40 3.76 -30.57 -3.37
C ILE A 40 3.59 -31.44 -2.12
N ASN A 41 3.69 -30.79 -0.96
CA ASN A 41 3.23 -31.32 0.33
C ASN A 41 1.92 -30.60 0.68
N ASN A 42 0.93 -31.33 1.21
CA ASN A 42 -0.45 -30.86 1.44
C ASN A 42 -0.62 -29.86 2.62
N TRP A 43 0.25 -28.86 2.76
CA TRP A 43 0.13 -27.82 3.78
C TRP A 43 -0.61 -26.59 3.24
N LYS A 44 -1.44 -25.95 4.07
CA LYS A 44 -2.04 -24.63 3.80
C LYS A 44 -1.12 -23.48 4.21
N ILE A 45 -0.67 -23.50 5.46
CA ILE A 45 0.11 -22.45 6.12
C ILE A 45 1.38 -23.09 6.73
N ARG A 46 2.49 -22.36 6.74
CA ARG A 46 3.72 -22.77 7.43
C ARG A 46 4.33 -21.64 8.23
N VAL A 47 4.47 -21.83 9.54
CA VAL A 47 5.30 -20.96 10.40
C VAL A 47 6.71 -21.56 10.43
N ILE A 48 7.72 -20.78 10.02
CA ILE A 48 9.12 -21.20 9.99
C ILE A 48 10.04 -20.13 10.61
N GLN A 49 11.22 -20.54 11.05
CA GLN A 49 12.27 -19.59 11.41
C GLN A 49 12.68 -18.75 10.20
N ASN A 50 12.84 -17.44 10.39
CA ASN A 50 13.44 -16.59 9.37
C ASN A 50 14.93 -16.94 9.20
N LEU A 51 15.35 -17.19 7.94
CA LEU A 51 16.72 -17.61 7.61
C LEU A 51 17.80 -16.56 7.95
N TYR A 52 17.43 -15.26 7.98
CA TYR A 52 18.31 -14.15 8.32
C TYR A 52 17.70 -13.35 9.48
N PRO A 53 17.67 -13.90 10.70
CA PRO A 53 16.86 -13.35 11.78
C PRO A 53 17.42 -12.03 12.34
N ALA A 54 16.54 -11.17 12.84
CA ALA A 54 16.95 -9.95 13.57
C ALA A 54 17.56 -10.28 14.93
N LEU A 55 17.08 -11.35 15.55
CA LEU A 55 17.37 -11.75 16.92
C LEU A 55 17.66 -13.25 16.98
N SER A 56 18.53 -13.65 17.88
CA SER A 56 18.91 -15.04 18.13
C SER A 56 17.92 -15.70 19.09
N ARG A 57 17.52 -16.93 18.79
CA ARG A 57 16.73 -17.78 19.72
C ARG A 57 17.60 -18.66 20.63
N GLN A 58 18.92 -18.45 20.62
CA GLN A 58 19.84 -19.18 21.48
C GLN A 58 19.67 -18.69 22.92
N ASN A 59 19.66 -19.62 23.89
CA ASN A 59 19.50 -19.35 25.32
C ASN A 59 18.29 -18.44 25.62
N PRO A 60 17.05 -18.84 25.28
CA PRO A 60 15.88 -17.97 25.40
C PRO A 60 15.52 -17.56 26.83
N ASP A 61 16.09 -18.19 27.85
CA ASP A 61 15.93 -17.80 29.26
C ASP A 61 17.07 -16.88 29.77
N SER A 62 18.00 -16.48 28.89
CA SER A 62 19.07 -15.52 29.18
C SER A 62 18.52 -14.10 29.31
N ASN A 63 18.61 -13.52 30.52
CA ASN A 63 18.38 -12.09 30.75
C ASN A 63 19.71 -11.31 30.80
N ALA A 64 20.68 -11.67 29.94
CA ALA A 64 22.02 -11.08 29.94
C ALA A 64 22.01 -9.60 29.48
N VAL A 65 21.98 -8.69 30.45
CA VAL A 65 22.31 -7.27 30.23
C VAL A 65 23.82 -7.16 30.07
N VAL A 66 24.28 -6.75 28.89
CA VAL A 66 25.70 -6.47 28.64
C VAL A 66 25.92 -4.98 28.89
N GLN A 67 26.10 -4.61 30.16
CA GLN A 67 26.55 -3.25 30.48
C GLN A 67 27.97 -3.06 29.93
N ASP A 68 28.16 -2.05 29.07
CA ASP A 68 29.49 -1.55 28.78
C ASP A 68 29.97 -0.76 30.01
N SER A 69 31.21 -0.99 30.44
CA SER A 69 31.73 -0.41 31.68
C SER A 69 32.07 1.07 31.57
N ASN A 70 31.88 1.67 30.39
CA ASN A 70 32.03 3.11 30.14
C ASN A 70 30.78 3.71 29.45
N ALA A 71 30.23 4.75 30.09
CA ALA A 71 29.14 5.62 29.62
C ALA A 71 27.70 5.06 29.64
N ASN A 72 26.73 5.99 29.56
CA ASN A 72 25.26 5.80 29.71
C ASN A 72 24.58 4.98 28.59
N SER A 73 25.27 4.00 28.00
CA SER A 73 24.78 3.20 26.87
C SER A 73 24.25 1.84 27.33
N MET A 74 22.96 1.58 27.14
CA MET A 74 22.37 0.28 27.47
C MET A 74 22.43 -0.66 26.27
N ILE A 75 23.14 -1.78 26.41
CA ILE A 75 23.23 -2.85 25.42
C ILE A 75 22.60 -4.12 26.02
N LEU A 76 21.77 -4.79 25.23
CA LEU A 76 21.24 -6.12 25.52
C LEU A 76 21.75 -7.10 24.48
N GLU A 77 21.93 -8.36 24.90
CA GLU A 77 22.05 -9.47 23.95
C GLU A 77 20.85 -9.45 22.99
N GLY A 78 21.09 -9.69 21.70
CA GLY A 78 20.04 -9.69 20.69
C GLY A 78 19.19 -10.96 20.71
N LEU A 79 18.67 -11.30 21.88
CA LEU A 79 17.77 -12.41 22.11
C LEU A 79 16.39 -12.13 21.53
N GLY A 80 15.73 -13.15 20.99
CA GLY A 80 14.35 -13.08 20.51
C GLY A 80 14.04 -14.07 19.38
N PHE A 81 12.78 -14.11 18.97
CA PHE A 81 12.32 -14.99 17.89
C PHE A 81 11.97 -14.15 16.67
N HIS A 82 12.57 -14.46 15.52
CA HIS A 82 12.15 -13.92 14.22
C HIS A 82 11.67 -15.07 13.33
N ASP A 83 10.37 -15.10 13.08
CA ASP A 83 9.67 -16.14 12.33
C ASP A 83 8.95 -15.55 11.10
N VAL A 84 8.74 -16.39 10.09
CA VAL A 84 7.99 -16.11 8.86
C VAL A 84 6.75 -17.00 8.85
N VAL A 85 5.60 -16.41 8.56
CA VAL A 85 4.35 -17.14 8.33
C VAL A 85 4.09 -17.12 6.83
N ILE A 86 4.21 -18.28 6.21
CA ILE A 86 3.93 -18.52 4.79
C ILE A 86 2.43 -18.81 4.66
N GLU A 87 1.71 -17.98 3.91
CA GLU A 87 0.25 -17.90 3.95
C GLU A 87 -0.46 -18.80 2.93
N SER A 88 0.27 -19.30 1.93
CA SER A 88 -0.26 -20.20 0.90
C SER A 88 0.85 -21.09 0.33
N PRO A 89 0.56 -22.32 -0.13
CA PRO A 89 1.50 -23.09 -0.96
C PRO A 89 1.66 -22.51 -2.39
N LEU A 90 0.72 -21.67 -2.85
CA LEU A 90 0.69 -21.14 -4.21
C LEU A 90 1.39 -19.79 -4.30
N HIS A 91 2.35 -19.65 -5.21
CA HIS A 91 3.19 -18.43 -5.30
C HIS A 91 2.46 -17.21 -5.84
N SER A 92 1.43 -17.39 -6.67
CA SER A 92 0.64 -16.33 -7.28
C SER A 92 -0.47 -15.78 -6.40
N ILE A 93 -0.76 -16.42 -5.26
CA ILE A 93 -1.88 -16.07 -4.38
C ILE A 93 -1.41 -15.08 -3.32
N GLN A 94 -2.15 -13.99 -3.14
CA GLN A 94 -1.94 -13.01 -2.08
C GLN A 94 -2.97 -13.17 -0.96
N LEU A 95 -2.69 -12.59 0.22
CA LEU A 95 -3.57 -12.68 1.39
C LEU A 95 -5.02 -12.25 1.09
N CYS A 96 -5.23 -11.24 0.25
CA CYS A 96 -6.56 -10.75 -0.13
C CYS A 96 -7.31 -11.67 -1.11
N ASP A 97 -6.65 -12.66 -1.71
CA ASP A 97 -7.25 -13.66 -2.59
C ASP A 97 -7.86 -14.83 -1.80
N LEU A 98 -7.17 -15.26 -0.73
CA LEU A 98 -7.56 -16.36 0.18
C LEU A 98 -8.99 -16.22 0.71
N SER A 99 -9.69 -17.34 0.97
CA SER A 99 -11.04 -17.26 1.54
C SER A 99 -11.03 -16.60 2.93
N PRO A 100 -12.15 -16.02 3.41
CA PRO A 100 -12.24 -15.51 4.78
C PRO A 100 -11.77 -16.52 5.83
N GLN A 101 -12.11 -17.80 5.65
CA GLN A 101 -11.67 -18.88 6.52
C GLN A 101 -10.16 -19.11 6.45
N ASP A 102 -9.56 -19.15 5.26
CA ASP A 102 -8.11 -19.35 5.13
C ASP A 102 -7.30 -18.17 5.71
N ILE A 103 -7.84 -16.95 5.67
CA ILE A 103 -7.25 -15.80 6.37
C ILE A 103 -7.44 -15.94 7.89
N GLY A 104 -8.58 -16.46 8.34
CA GLY A 104 -8.80 -16.87 9.73
C GLY A 104 -7.79 -17.93 10.21
N ASP A 105 -7.51 -18.95 9.38
CA ASP A 105 -6.48 -19.95 9.65
C ASP A 105 -5.08 -19.29 9.80
N VAL A 106 -4.76 -18.26 9.00
CA VAL A 106 -3.52 -17.45 9.13
C VAL A 106 -3.50 -16.65 10.43
N VAL A 107 -4.62 -16.02 10.81
CA VAL A 107 -4.80 -15.32 12.09
C VAL A 107 -4.59 -16.26 13.29
N LEU A 108 -5.14 -17.48 13.22
CA LEU A 108 -4.95 -18.52 14.23
C LEU A 108 -3.51 -19.04 14.28
N ALA A 109 -2.79 -19.06 13.15
CA ALA A 109 -1.37 -19.39 13.13
C ALA A 109 -0.53 -18.33 13.88
N TYR A 110 -0.86 -17.03 13.78
CA TYR A 110 -0.25 -15.99 14.61
C TYR A 110 -0.51 -16.21 16.09
N ARG A 111 -1.78 -16.43 16.48
CA ARG A 111 -2.19 -16.73 17.86
C ARG A 111 -1.42 -17.92 18.42
N THR A 112 -1.43 -19.06 17.72
CA THR A 112 -0.73 -20.28 18.12
C THR A 112 0.75 -20.03 18.34
N ARG A 113 1.39 -19.23 17.48
CA ARG A 113 2.80 -18.92 17.61
C ARG A 113 3.09 -17.94 18.75
N ILE A 114 2.21 -16.98 19.06
CA ILE A 114 2.31 -16.13 20.26
C ILE A 114 2.20 -16.98 21.53
N LEU A 115 1.23 -17.90 21.59
CA LEU A 115 1.04 -18.82 22.72
C LEU A 115 2.27 -19.73 22.97
N GLN A 116 3.03 -20.09 21.93
CA GLN A 116 4.30 -20.80 22.09
C GLN A 116 5.46 -19.90 22.58
N ILE A 117 5.42 -18.60 22.26
CA ILE A 117 6.50 -17.65 22.57
C ILE A 117 6.35 -17.10 24.00
N MET A 118 5.12 -16.94 24.51
CA MET A 118 4.89 -16.48 25.89
C MET A 118 5.40 -17.44 26.98
N CYS A 119 5.76 -18.68 26.63
CA CYS A 119 6.42 -19.59 27.57
C CYS A 119 7.83 -19.14 27.98
N TYR A 120 8.41 -18.12 27.33
CA TYR A 120 9.73 -17.57 27.63
C TYR A 120 9.61 -16.21 28.33
N ASN A 121 9.85 -16.18 29.64
CA ASN A 121 9.71 -14.98 30.50
C ASN A 121 10.61 -13.79 30.10
N SER A 122 11.65 -14.04 29.31
CA SER A 122 12.53 -13.02 28.73
C SER A 122 11.83 -12.17 27.66
N ILE A 123 10.80 -12.71 26.99
CA ILE A 123 10.06 -12.03 25.93
C ILE A 123 9.00 -11.13 26.55
N LYS A 124 8.96 -9.88 26.09
CA LYS A 124 8.08 -8.81 26.60
C LYS A 124 7.04 -8.35 25.59
N TYR A 125 7.37 -8.46 24.30
CA TYR A 125 6.48 -8.05 23.22
C TYR A 125 6.62 -8.96 22.00
N VAL A 126 5.53 -9.15 21.24
CA VAL A 126 5.55 -9.86 19.96
C VAL A 126 4.87 -9.01 18.89
N GLN A 127 5.65 -8.48 17.96
CA GLN A 127 5.13 -7.75 16.81
C GLN A 127 4.81 -8.72 15.68
N VAL A 128 3.52 -8.82 15.31
CA VAL A 128 3.07 -9.45 14.06
C VAL A 128 2.92 -8.36 13.00
N PHE A 129 3.48 -8.57 11.80
CA PHE A 129 3.43 -7.58 10.72
C PHE A 129 3.54 -8.21 9.34
N LYS A 130 3.02 -7.51 8.32
CA LYS A 130 3.12 -7.86 6.91
C LYS A 130 3.74 -6.72 6.10
N ASN A 131 4.53 -7.08 5.09
CA ASN A 131 5.00 -6.19 4.04
C ASN A 131 4.50 -6.76 2.71
N HIS A 132 3.72 -6.02 1.95
CA HIS A 132 3.23 -6.42 0.63
C HIS A 132 3.65 -5.39 -0.43
N GLY A 133 4.34 -5.84 -1.48
CA GLY A 133 4.91 -4.97 -2.51
C GLY A 133 6.30 -4.41 -2.14
N VAL A 134 7.08 -4.05 -3.16
CA VAL A 134 8.51 -3.74 -3.01
C VAL A 134 8.75 -2.47 -2.20
N SER A 135 7.98 -1.40 -2.44
CA SER A 135 8.10 -0.13 -1.68
C SER A 135 7.72 -0.27 -0.19
N ALA A 136 6.87 -1.25 0.16
CA ALA A 136 6.55 -1.60 1.54
C ALA A 136 7.64 -2.46 2.22
N GLY A 137 8.79 -2.66 1.57
CA GLY A 137 9.90 -3.44 2.10
C GLY A 137 9.72 -4.96 2.02
N ALA A 138 8.92 -5.46 1.07
CA ALA A 138 8.86 -6.89 0.78
C ALA A 138 10.07 -7.32 -0.08
N SER A 139 10.86 -8.29 0.39
CA SER A 139 11.98 -8.88 -0.39
C SER A 139 11.62 -10.21 -1.08
N MET A 140 10.34 -10.58 -1.06
CA MET A 140 9.84 -11.81 -1.68
C MET A 140 8.42 -11.53 -2.18
N SER A 141 8.14 -11.90 -3.42
CA SER A 141 6.82 -11.81 -4.07
C SER A 141 5.78 -12.76 -3.47
N HIS A 142 6.23 -13.87 -2.89
CA HIS A 142 5.38 -14.88 -2.26
C HIS A 142 4.67 -14.31 -1.03
N SER A 143 3.36 -14.55 -0.87
CA SER A 143 2.62 -13.97 0.26
C SER A 143 3.02 -14.61 1.59
N HIS A 144 3.59 -13.75 2.44
CA HIS A 144 4.03 -14.08 3.78
C HIS A 144 3.83 -12.89 4.70
N SER A 145 3.81 -13.18 6.00
CA SER A 145 3.90 -12.22 7.09
C SER A 145 5.06 -12.62 8.01
N GLN A 146 5.40 -11.77 8.97
CA GLN A 146 6.52 -11.97 9.89
C GLN A 146 6.10 -11.74 11.33
N MET A 147 6.79 -12.40 12.25
CA MET A 147 6.64 -12.24 13.68
C MET A 147 8.01 -11.97 14.29
N LEU A 148 8.11 -10.90 15.10
CA LEU A 148 9.31 -10.55 15.83
C LEU A 148 9.01 -10.42 17.32
N ALA A 149 9.47 -11.41 18.09
CA ALA A 149 9.42 -11.42 19.54
C ALA A 149 10.65 -10.72 20.13
N LEU A 150 10.41 -9.81 21.08
CA LEU A 150 11.37 -8.86 21.60
C LEU A 150 11.54 -9.04 23.12
N PRO A 151 12.77 -8.89 23.67
CA PRO A 151 13.03 -8.95 25.10
C PRO A 151 12.75 -7.61 25.81
N ILE A 152 12.18 -6.65 25.09
CA ILE A 152 11.80 -5.31 25.57
C ILE A 152 10.43 -4.93 25.00
N VAL A 153 9.71 -4.05 25.69
CA VAL A 153 8.55 -3.35 25.14
C VAL A 153 9.06 -2.22 24.22
N PRO A 154 8.62 -2.13 22.95
CA PRO A 154 9.01 -1.04 22.07
C PRO A 154 8.57 0.33 22.62
N PRO A 155 9.35 1.41 22.46
CA PRO A 155 8.99 2.72 23.01
C PRO A 155 7.68 3.28 22.46
N THR A 156 7.32 2.95 21.21
CA THR A 156 6.03 3.30 20.60
C THR A 156 4.85 2.53 21.22
N VAL A 157 5.07 1.33 21.74
CA VAL A 157 4.06 0.56 22.49
C VAL A 157 3.91 1.15 23.89
N SER A 158 5.00 1.47 24.58
CA SER A 158 4.95 2.16 25.87
C SER A 158 4.21 3.49 25.76
N ALA A 159 4.60 4.37 24.84
CA ALA A 159 3.94 5.66 24.63
C ALA A 159 2.44 5.51 24.30
N ARG A 160 2.06 4.49 23.51
CA ARG A 160 0.65 4.18 23.23
C ARG A 160 -0.11 3.78 24.49
N LEU A 161 0.49 2.95 25.36
CA LEU A 161 -0.11 2.56 26.64
C LEU A 161 -0.22 3.76 27.60
N ASP A 162 0.80 4.62 27.66
CA ASP A 162 0.79 5.84 28.48
C ASP A 162 -0.36 6.77 28.06
N SER A 163 -0.57 6.98 26.76
CA SER A 163 -1.71 7.76 26.25
C SER A 163 -3.07 7.09 26.48
N MET A 164 -3.16 5.75 26.35
CA MET A 164 -4.37 5.00 26.70
C MET A 164 -4.70 5.13 28.19
N LYS A 165 -3.66 5.10 29.04
CA LYS A 165 -3.78 5.29 30.48
C LYS A 165 -4.25 6.70 30.83
N GLU A 166 -3.63 7.72 30.27
CA GLU A 166 -3.99 9.12 30.53
C GLU A 166 -5.46 9.39 30.17
N TYR A 167 -5.91 8.92 29.00
CA TYR A 167 -7.31 9.02 28.60
C TYR A 167 -8.24 8.26 29.56
N PHE A 168 -7.86 7.06 30.00
CA PHE A 168 -8.67 6.27 30.94
C PHE A 168 -8.73 6.91 32.33
N ASP A 169 -7.61 7.44 32.85
CA ASP A 169 -7.59 8.13 34.14
C ASP A 169 -8.54 9.35 34.13
N GLN A 170 -8.60 10.08 33.00
CA GLN A 170 -9.48 11.25 32.81
C GLN A 170 -10.96 10.89 32.58
N THR A 171 -11.26 9.83 31.83
CA THR A 171 -12.62 9.52 31.34
C THR A 171 -13.27 8.29 31.96
N GLN A 172 -12.48 7.43 32.61
CA GLN A 172 -12.83 6.08 33.05
C GLN A 172 -13.32 5.15 31.92
N LYS A 173 -12.87 5.42 30.68
CA LYS A 173 -13.18 4.65 29.47
C LYS A 173 -11.93 4.29 28.68
N CYS A 174 -11.96 3.18 27.94
CA CYS A 174 -10.92 2.86 26.97
C CYS A 174 -11.07 3.73 25.71
N SER A 175 -10.02 4.44 25.31
CA SER A 175 -10.02 5.32 24.13
C SER A 175 -10.32 4.59 22.82
N VAL A 176 -9.95 3.31 22.71
CA VAL A 176 -10.18 2.48 21.51
C VAL A 176 -11.64 2.04 21.39
N CYS A 177 -12.33 1.79 22.51
CA CYS A 177 -13.75 1.45 22.52
C CYS A 177 -14.65 2.60 22.04
N GLU A 178 -14.20 3.85 22.26
CA GLU A 178 -14.93 5.08 21.95
C GLU A 178 -14.72 5.58 20.51
N VAL A 179 -14.00 4.86 19.64
CA VAL A 179 -13.67 5.28 18.24
C VAL A 179 -14.91 5.24 17.28
N GLN A 180 -16.13 5.15 17.81
CA GLN A 180 -17.35 4.82 17.06
C GLN A 180 -18.04 6.04 16.39
N GLY A 181 -17.27 6.94 15.78
CA GLY A 181 -17.82 8.03 14.96
C GLY A 181 -18.31 7.54 13.59
N GLU A 182 -19.56 7.82 13.21
CA GLU A 182 -20.13 7.39 11.92
C GLU A 182 -19.36 7.91 10.69
N ASP A 183 -18.70 9.06 10.80
CA ASP A 183 -17.91 9.66 9.71
C ASP A 183 -16.59 8.90 9.45
N HIS A 184 -16.07 8.20 10.46
CA HIS A 184 -14.80 7.45 10.39
C HIS A 184 -14.98 5.96 10.07
N LEU A 185 -16.20 5.43 10.23
CA LEU A 185 -16.51 4.03 9.98
C LEU A 185 -16.43 3.70 8.47
N ILE A 186 -15.76 2.60 8.14
CA ILE A 186 -15.68 2.05 6.77
C ILE A 186 -16.67 0.90 6.59
N ASP A 187 -16.55 -0.13 7.43
CA ASP A 187 -17.41 -1.31 7.46
C ASP A 187 -17.40 -1.93 8.87
N ALA A 188 -18.44 -2.70 9.21
CA ALA A 188 -18.51 -3.47 10.44
C ALA A 188 -18.83 -4.94 10.13
N SER A 189 -18.30 -5.84 10.97
CA SER A 189 -18.64 -7.26 11.00
C SER A 189 -19.30 -7.60 12.34
N THR A 190 -19.48 -8.89 12.64
CA THR A 190 -20.11 -9.32 13.90
C THR A 190 -19.28 -8.85 15.11
N HIS A 191 -17.97 -9.11 15.07
CA HIS A 191 -17.05 -8.94 16.20
C HIS A 191 -16.06 -7.79 16.03
N PHE A 192 -15.99 -7.15 14.85
CA PHE A 192 -15.03 -6.09 14.53
C PHE A 192 -15.68 -4.88 13.85
N ILE A 193 -15.04 -3.73 13.98
CA ILE A 193 -15.26 -2.54 13.13
C ILE A 193 -13.98 -2.21 12.38
N SER A 194 -14.13 -1.59 11.21
CA SER A 194 -13.02 -1.01 10.45
C SER A 194 -13.25 0.49 10.28
N VAL A 195 -12.24 1.28 10.62
CA VAL A 195 -12.32 2.75 10.70
C VAL A 195 -11.08 3.39 10.09
N VAL A 196 -11.20 4.64 9.63
CA VAL A 196 -10.04 5.51 9.45
C VAL A 196 -9.83 6.30 10.76
N PRO A 197 -8.70 6.14 11.47
CA PRO A 197 -8.50 6.79 12.75
C PRO A 197 -8.53 8.33 12.62
N PHE A 198 -9.14 9.02 13.58
CA PHE A 198 -9.27 10.49 13.59
C PHE A 198 -7.93 11.23 13.44
N ALA A 199 -6.85 10.68 13.98
CA ALA A 199 -5.48 11.19 13.82
C ALA A 199 -4.62 10.26 12.94
N ALA A 200 -5.15 9.85 11.77
CA ALA A 200 -4.43 9.01 10.81
C ALA A 200 -3.09 9.63 10.42
N SER A 201 -1.99 8.88 10.63
CA SER A 201 -0.64 9.32 10.24
C SER A 201 -0.42 9.18 8.73
N PHE A 202 -1.16 8.27 8.09
CA PHE A 202 -0.99 7.94 6.67
C PHE A 202 -2.31 8.06 5.88
N PRO A 203 -2.25 8.47 4.61
CA PRO A 203 -3.44 8.54 3.76
C PRO A 203 -4.03 7.15 3.54
N PHE A 204 -5.35 7.02 3.73
CA PHE A 204 -6.08 5.74 3.70
C PHE A 204 -5.57 4.70 4.73
N GLU A 205 -5.01 5.14 5.86
CA GLU A 205 -4.78 4.27 7.03
C GLU A 205 -6.11 3.66 7.51
N ILE A 206 -6.11 2.36 7.84
CA ILE A 206 -7.29 1.65 8.36
C ILE A 206 -6.93 0.97 9.67
N TRP A 207 -7.76 1.11 10.69
CA TRP A 207 -7.72 0.26 11.88
C TRP A 207 -8.89 -0.72 11.86
N ILE A 208 -8.61 -2.00 12.08
CA ILE A 208 -9.62 -3.03 12.38
C ILE A 208 -9.57 -3.31 13.88
N ILE A 209 -10.68 -3.06 14.57
CA ILE A 209 -10.77 -2.99 16.03
C ILE A 209 -11.82 -4.00 16.51
N PRO A 210 -11.55 -4.82 17.55
CA PRO A 210 -12.57 -5.63 18.20
C PRO A 210 -13.69 -4.76 18.79
N ARG A 211 -14.94 -5.26 18.74
CA ARG A 211 -16.09 -4.57 19.35
C ARG A 211 -16.14 -4.78 20.86
N ASP A 212 -15.74 -5.96 21.31
CA ASP A 212 -15.52 -6.27 22.72
C ASP A 212 -14.12 -5.80 23.14
N HIS A 213 -14.01 -5.15 24.30
CA HIS A 213 -12.72 -4.77 24.88
C HIS A 213 -11.81 -6.00 25.07
N SER A 214 -10.70 -6.06 24.34
CA SER A 214 -9.71 -7.14 24.42
C SER A 214 -8.28 -6.56 24.43
N PRO A 215 -7.51 -6.75 25.52
CA PRO A 215 -6.13 -6.26 25.60
C PRO A 215 -5.15 -7.02 24.71
N HIS A 216 -5.35 -8.33 24.51
CA HIS A 216 -4.39 -9.19 23.83
C HIS A 216 -4.95 -9.85 22.58
N PHE A 217 -4.27 -9.67 21.44
CA PHE A 217 -4.66 -10.32 20.19
C PHE A 217 -4.74 -11.86 20.29
N HIS A 218 -3.92 -12.50 21.12
CA HIS A 218 -3.87 -13.96 21.23
C HIS A 218 -5.07 -14.57 21.99
N GLU A 219 -5.95 -13.74 22.56
CA GLU A 219 -7.25 -14.16 23.15
C GLU A 219 -8.30 -14.47 22.08
N ILE A 220 -8.06 -14.11 20.81
CA ILE A 220 -9.00 -14.33 19.70
C ILE A 220 -9.37 -15.81 19.56
N ASN A 221 -10.67 -16.12 19.49
CA ASN A 221 -11.16 -17.48 19.26
C ASN A 221 -11.35 -17.75 17.75
N ASP A 222 -11.72 -18.99 17.40
CA ASP A 222 -11.78 -19.42 16.00
C ASP A 222 -12.88 -18.70 15.20
N GLU A 223 -14.01 -18.37 15.86
CA GLU A 223 -15.10 -17.57 15.30
C GLU A 223 -14.66 -16.14 14.99
N LYS A 224 -14.07 -15.45 15.97
CA LYS A 224 -13.54 -14.09 15.80
C LYS A 224 -12.39 -14.06 14.78
N ALA A 225 -11.58 -15.12 14.68
CA ALA A 225 -10.54 -15.21 13.67
C ALA A 225 -11.12 -15.31 12.24
N ALA A 226 -12.19 -16.08 12.04
CA ALA A 226 -12.87 -16.16 10.74
C ALA A 226 -13.57 -14.84 10.36
N ASP A 227 -14.21 -14.17 11.32
CA ASP A 227 -14.85 -12.85 11.13
C ASP A 227 -13.81 -11.75 10.80
N LEU A 228 -12.70 -11.71 11.54
CA LEU A 228 -11.55 -10.86 11.24
C LEU A 228 -10.97 -11.16 9.85
N GLY A 229 -10.89 -12.44 9.47
CA GLY A 229 -10.44 -12.85 8.14
C GLY A 229 -11.33 -12.31 7.02
N GLY A 230 -12.65 -12.28 7.24
CA GLY A 230 -13.62 -11.65 6.36
C GLY A 230 -13.43 -10.14 6.23
N LEU A 231 -13.36 -9.43 7.36
CA LEU A 231 -13.23 -7.96 7.36
C LEU A 231 -11.85 -7.50 6.83
N LEU A 232 -10.77 -8.22 7.16
CA LEU A 232 -9.44 -7.96 6.61
C LEU A 232 -9.40 -8.19 5.08
N LYS A 233 -10.05 -9.25 4.58
CA LYS A 233 -10.22 -9.47 3.13
C LYS A 233 -10.94 -8.30 2.46
N LEU A 234 -12.01 -7.82 3.08
CA LEU A 234 -12.82 -6.69 2.58
C LEU A 234 -11.97 -5.42 2.51
N MET A 235 -11.30 -5.04 3.59
CA MET A 235 -10.44 -3.85 3.64
C MET A 235 -9.31 -3.90 2.60
N LEU A 236 -8.58 -5.02 2.51
CA LEU A 236 -7.51 -5.17 1.52
C LEU A 236 -8.03 -5.11 0.08
N LYS A 237 -9.22 -5.67 -0.21
CA LYS A 237 -9.84 -5.57 -1.53
C LYS A 237 -10.36 -4.17 -1.85
N LYS A 238 -10.92 -3.45 -0.87
CA LYS A 238 -11.36 -2.06 -1.03
C LYS A 238 -10.16 -1.15 -1.35
N LEU A 239 -9.08 -1.27 -0.58
CA LEU A 239 -7.81 -0.59 -0.87
C LEU A 239 -7.27 -0.94 -2.27
N ALA A 240 -7.23 -2.23 -2.62
CA ALA A 240 -6.70 -2.67 -3.91
C ALA A 240 -7.52 -2.14 -5.10
N LEU A 241 -8.84 -2.04 -4.99
CA LEU A 241 -9.69 -1.48 -6.05
C LEU A 241 -9.61 0.05 -6.12
N GLN A 242 -9.61 0.74 -4.98
CA GLN A 242 -9.69 2.21 -4.93
C GLN A 242 -8.36 2.92 -5.20
N LEU A 243 -7.23 2.23 -5.02
CA LEU A 243 -5.88 2.81 -5.06
C LEU A 243 -4.96 2.10 -6.07
N ASP A 244 -5.52 1.38 -7.06
CA ASP A 244 -4.80 0.64 -8.12
C ASP A 244 -3.76 -0.37 -7.57
N ASN A 245 -4.21 -1.21 -6.62
CA ASN A 245 -3.44 -2.26 -5.94
C ASN A 245 -2.10 -1.76 -5.32
N PRO A 246 -2.15 -0.85 -4.32
CA PRO A 246 -0.97 -0.26 -3.75
C PRO A 246 -0.21 -1.27 -2.86
N PRO A 247 1.13 -1.19 -2.79
CA PRO A 247 1.90 -1.78 -1.72
C PRO A 247 1.38 -1.32 -0.35
N PHE A 248 1.48 -2.18 0.67
CA PHE A 248 1.00 -1.86 2.02
C PHE A 248 1.80 -2.60 3.10
N ASN A 249 1.73 -2.06 4.31
CA ASN A 249 2.09 -2.78 5.53
C ASN A 249 0.83 -3.02 6.37
N PHE A 250 0.80 -4.08 7.17
CA PHE A 250 -0.07 -4.11 8.34
C PHE A 250 0.70 -4.52 9.59
N MET A 251 0.23 -4.07 10.74
CA MET A 251 0.79 -4.33 12.05
C MET A 251 -0.33 -4.67 13.03
N ILE A 252 -0.18 -5.74 13.82
CA ILE A 252 -1.07 -5.99 14.96
C ILE A 252 -0.51 -5.22 16.16
N GLN A 253 -1.28 -4.28 16.67
CA GLN A 253 -0.98 -3.46 17.84
C GLN A 253 -1.61 -4.12 19.05
N THR A 254 -0.88 -4.97 19.76
CA THR A 254 -1.37 -5.71 20.95
C THR A 254 -0.78 -5.14 22.24
N SER A 255 -1.27 -5.57 23.40
CA SER A 255 -0.61 -5.35 24.68
C SER A 255 0.68 -6.18 24.83
N PRO A 256 1.68 -5.71 25.61
CA PRO A 256 2.80 -6.50 26.13
C PRO A 256 2.37 -7.80 26.81
N LEU A 257 3.30 -8.75 26.96
CA LEU A 257 3.00 -10.06 27.56
C LEU A 257 2.88 -10.00 29.09
N ASP A 258 3.59 -9.09 29.75
CA ASP A 258 3.64 -8.92 31.20
C ASP A 258 2.95 -7.64 31.70
N ILE A 259 1.79 -7.34 31.11
CA ILE A 259 0.92 -6.22 31.47
C ILE A 259 0.25 -6.43 32.86
N THR A 260 0.08 -5.36 33.62
CA THR A 260 -0.54 -5.42 34.96
C THR A 260 -2.07 -5.48 34.89
N ALA A 261 -2.70 -5.99 35.94
CA ALA A 261 -4.17 -6.05 36.06
C ALA A 261 -4.86 -4.68 35.92
N SER A 262 -4.20 -3.59 36.35
CA SER A 262 -4.69 -2.21 36.17
C SER A 262 -4.64 -1.73 34.72
N GLU A 263 -3.67 -2.19 33.94
CA GLU A 263 -3.48 -1.79 32.54
C GLU A 263 -4.46 -2.52 31.58
N LEU A 264 -4.98 -3.68 31.98
CA LEU A 264 -6.00 -4.43 31.22
C LEU A 264 -7.27 -3.59 30.96
N SER A 265 -7.65 -2.69 31.87
CA SER A 265 -8.88 -1.89 31.77
C SER A 265 -8.88 -0.87 30.63
N PHE A 266 -7.70 -0.42 30.18
CA PHE A 266 -7.57 0.61 29.14
C PHE A 266 -6.83 0.13 27.89
N SER A 267 -6.10 -0.97 27.98
CA SER A 267 -5.37 -1.53 26.85
C SER A 267 -6.31 -2.33 25.96
N HIS A 268 -6.33 -2.03 24.67
CA HIS A 268 -7.16 -2.71 23.68
C HIS A 268 -6.36 -2.87 22.38
N TRP A 269 -6.30 -4.08 21.84
CA TRP A 269 -5.58 -4.36 20.60
C TRP A 269 -6.34 -3.94 19.33
N PHE A 270 -5.62 -3.64 18.26
CA PHE A 270 -6.19 -3.43 16.93
C PHE A 270 -5.21 -3.85 15.82
N LEU A 271 -5.69 -4.05 14.60
CA LEU A 271 -4.88 -4.29 13.40
C LEU A 271 -4.84 -3.01 12.56
N GLN A 272 -3.65 -2.45 12.39
CA GLN A 272 -3.40 -1.23 11.62
C GLN A 272 -2.92 -1.61 10.20
N ILE A 273 -3.56 -1.07 9.16
CA ILE A 273 -3.16 -1.21 7.75
C ILE A 273 -2.71 0.16 7.24
N VAL A 274 -1.52 0.22 6.62
CA VAL A 274 -0.92 1.44 6.06
C VAL A 274 -0.60 1.21 4.59
N PRO A 275 -1.38 1.78 3.66
CA PRO A 275 -1.04 1.83 2.23
C PRO A 275 0.19 2.71 2.00
N GLN A 276 1.19 2.19 1.27
CA GLN A 276 2.43 2.90 0.97
C GLN A 276 2.27 3.76 -0.28
N LEU A 277 1.56 4.88 -0.13
CA LEU A 277 1.27 5.84 -1.20
C LEU A 277 2.35 6.93 -1.34
N THR A 278 3.02 7.28 -0.23
CA THR A 278 4.03 8.34 -0.14
C THR A 278 5.18 7.91 0.76
N GLY A 279 6.41 8.32 0.43
CA GLY A 279 7.55 8.15 1.32
C GLY A 279 7.55 9.16 2.48
N VAL A 280 8.31 8.87 3.53
CA VAL A 280 8.60 9.82 4.62
C VAL A 280 9.80 10.70 4.27
N GLY A 281 9.73 12.00 4.58
CA GLY A 281 10.78 12.98 4.37
C GLY A 281 11.59 13.28 5.63
N GLY A 282 12.45 14.30 5.53
CA GLY A 282 13.26 14.78 6.66
C GLY A 282 12.43 15.37 7.81
N PHE A 283 11.24 15.88 7.52
CA PHE A 283 10.32 16.42 8.53
C PHE A 283 9.80 15.30 9.45
N GLU A 284 9.25 14.24 8.87
CA GLU A 284 8.71 13.10 9.60
C GLU A 284 9.80 12.36 10.37
N ILE A 285 10.96 12.14 9.75
CA ILE A 285 12.11 11.47 10.37
C ILE A 285 12.68 12.30 11.54
N GLY A 286 12.71 13.63 11.40
CA GLY A 286 13.28 14.54 12.38
C GLY A 286 12.36 14.87 13.56
N THR A 287 11.05 14.93 13.34
CA THR A 287 10.06 15.36 14.36
C THR A 287 9.21 14.23 14.93
N GLY A 288 9.00 13.16 14.18
CA GLY A 288 7.98 12.14 14.49
C GLY A 288 6.54 12.56 14.18
N CYS A 289 6.32 13.78 13.68
CA CYS A 289 5.01 14.24 13.20
C CYS A 289 4.84 13.89 11.71
N TYR A 290 3.65 13.42 11.32
CA TYR A 290 3.36 13.00 9.94
C TYR A 290 2.48 14.01 9.21
N ILE A 291 2.74 14.22 7.92
CA ILE A 291 1.91 15.04 7.04
C ILE A 291 0.98 14.11 6.25
N ASN A 292 -0.32 14.13 6.58
CA ASN A 292 -1.33 13.37 5.86
C ASN A 292 -2.11 14.28 4.89
N PRO A 293 -2.07 14.04 3.56
CA PRO A 293 -2.76 14.86 2.58
C PRO A 293 -4.26 14.54 2.41
N VAL A 294 -4.80 13.56 3.16
CA VAL A 294 -6.20 13.13 3.06
C VAL A 294 -6.84 13.14 4.45
N PHE A 295 -7.95 13.87 4.61
CA PHE A 295 -8.73 13.86 5.84
C PHE A 295 -9.34 12.48 6.10
N PRO A 296 -9.42 12.02 7.37
CA PRO A 296 -9.89 10.68 7.69
C PRO A 296 -11.36 10.45 7.30
N GLU A 297 -12.20 11.48 7.37
CA GLU A 297 -13.62 11.45 6.98
C GLU A 297 -13.77 11.22 5.46
N ASP A 298 -12.96 11.91 4.65
CA ASP A 298 -12.92 11.73 3.19
C ASP A 298 -12.42 10.32 2.83
N ALA A 299 -11.35 9.85 3.47
CA ALA A 299 -10.83 8.49 3.26
C ALA A 299 -11.88 7.42 3.65
N ALA A 300 -12.56 7.58 4.78
CA ALA A 300 -13.59 6.66 5.25
C ALA A 300 -14.81 6.66 4.32
N LYS A 301 -15.29 7.83 3.88
CA LYS A 301 -16.35 7.96 2.89
C LYS A 301 -15.99 7.28 1.56
N VAL A 302 -14.81 7.59 1.02
CA VAL A 302 -14.34 7.00 -0.23
C VAL A 302 -14.24 5.47 -0.13
N LEU A 303 -13.75 4.93 0.99
CA LEU A 303 -13.69 3.48 1.21
C LEU A 303 -15.07 2.84 1.44
N ARG A 304 -16.03 3.54 2.07
CA ARG A 304 -17.43 3.09 2.19
C ARG A 304 -18.06 2.85 0.81
N GLU A 305 -17.89 3.80 -0.09
CA GLU A 305 -18.50 3.80 -1.44
C GLU A 305 -17.94 2.70 -2.38
N VAL A 306 -16.81 2.06 -2.05
CA VAL A 306 -16.22 0.99 -2.86
C VAL A 306 -17.09 -0.27 -2.90
N THR A 307 -17.78 -0.49 -4.01
CA THR A 307 -18.60 -1.68 -4.24
C THR A 307 -17.79 -2.81 -4.88
N LEU A 308 -17.54 -3.89 -4.13
CA LEU A 308 -16.92 -5.11 -4.67
C LEU A 308 -17.97 -5.96 -5.40
N LYS A 309 -17.72 -6.30 -6.67
CA LYS A 309 -18.56 -7.26 -7.40
C LYS A 309 -18.33 -8.68 -6.86
N THR A 310 -19.35 -9.25 -6.23
CA THR A 310 -19.34 -10.66 -5.81
C THR A 310 -19.53 -11.55 -7.04
N SER A 311 -18.58 -12.45 -7.30
CA SER A 311 -18.66 -13.41 -8.41
C SER A 311 -19.63 -14.56 -8.10
N SER A 312 -20.94 -14.31 -8.19
CA SER A 312 -21.99 -15.33 -8.08
C SER A 312 -22.74 -15.49 -9.41
N ASN A 313 -22.59 -16.66 -10.05
CA ASN A 313 -23.33 -17.20 -11.20
C ASN A 313 -24.06 -16.20 -12.11
N SER A 314 -23.38 -15.71 -13.15
CA SER A 314 -24.03 -15.06 -14.28
C SER A 314 -24.77 -16.07 -15.17
N LEU A 315 -26.04 -16.35 -14.86
CA LEU A 315 -27.00 -16.74 -15.90
C LEU A 315 -27.25 -15.54 -16.83
N LEU A 316 -27.56 -15.81 -18.10
CA LEU A 316 -27.65 -14.79 -19.13
C LEU A 316 -28.72 -13.72 -18.80
N GLY A 317 -28.30 -12.46 -18.76
CA GLY A 317 -29.17 -11.30 -18.68
C GLY A 317 -28.63 -10.17 -19.54
N SER A 318 -29.29 -9.91 -20.67
CA SER A 318 -28.92 -8.83 -21.61
C SER A 318 -29.26 -7.46 -21.02
N GLY A 319 -28.38 -6.92 -20.18
CA GLY A 319 -28.47 -5.56 -19.64
C GLY A 319 -27.49 -4.61 -20.34
N ARG A 320 -27.97 -3.45 -20.80
CA ARG A 320 -27.10 -2.38 -21.33
C ARG A 320 -26.15 -1.89 -20.25
N PHE A 321 -24.87 -2.17 -20.38
CA PHE A 321 -23.84 -1.60 -19.51
C PHE A 321 -23.72 -0.09 -19.77
N ARG A 322 -23.89 0.72 -18.72
CA ARG A 322 -23.34 2.08 -18.67
C ARG A 322 -22.02 1.98 -17.92
N GLU A 323 -20.93 2.27 -18.60
CA GLU A 323 -19.61 2.39 -17.98
C GLU A 323 -19.49 3.77 -17.32
N TYR A 324 -18.93 3.80 -16.11
CA TYR A 324 -18.58 5.03 -15.42
C TYR A 324 -17.06 5.17 -15.46
N TYR A 325 -16.58 6.28 -16.02
CA TYR A 325 -15.17 6.61 -16.06
C TYR A 325 -14.83 7.52 -14.87
N VAL A 326 -13.83 7.12 -14.07
CA VAL A 326 -13.30 7.96 -12.97
C VAL A 326 -12.07 8.69 -13.47
N VAL A 327 -12.18 9.99 -13.68
CA VAL A 327 -11.06 10.87 -14.02
C VAL A 327 -10.55 11.54 -12.74
N ARG A 328 -9.30 11.28 -12.35
CA ARG A 328 -8.62 12.04 -11.29
C ARG A 328 -7.82 13.18 -11.91
N VAL A 329 -8.04 14.39 -11.42
CA VAL A 329 -7.27 15.59 -11.80
C VAL A 329 -6.24 15.85 -10.69
N TYR A 330 -4.96 15.98 -11.06
CA TYR A 330 -3.91 16.43 -10.15
C TYR A 330 -3.68 17.93 -10.36
N SER A 331 -4.06 18.76 -9.38
CA SER A 331 -3.78 20.20 -9.41
C SER A 331 -2.34 20.50 -8.96
N GLY A 332 -1.38 20.25 -9.85
CA GLY A 332 0.02 20.64 -9.67
C GLY A 332 0.23 22.12 -9.98
N CYS A 333 0.23 22.97 -8.96
CA CYS A 333 0.52 24.40 -9.12
C CYS A 333 2.03 24.62 -9.24
N THR A 334 2.53 24.87 -10.44
CA THR A 334 3.89 25.39 -10.68
C THR A 334 3.84 26.63 -11.55
N ARG A 335 4.13 27.79 -10.94
CA ARG A 335 4.49 29.01 -11.67
C ARG A 335 5.84 28.78 -12.36
N PHE A 336 5.88 28.91 -13.68
CA PHE A 336 7.09 29.28 -14.39
C PHE A 336 6.98 30.75 -14.78
N ASP A 337 7.67 31.61 -14.02
CA ASP A 337 8.00 32.96 -14.46
C ASP A 337 9.18 32.86 -15.43
N GLY A 338 9.09 33.43 -16.63
CA GLY A 338 10.24 33.47 -17.57
C GLY A 338 9.87 33.35 -19.04
N GLU A 339 10.10 34.44 -19.77
CA GLU A 339 9.76 34.69 -21.17
C GLU A 339 10.34 33.72 -22.23
N THR A 340 9.65 33.69 -23.38
CA THR A 340 10.03 33.23 -24.74
C THR A 340 9.64 31.80 -25.19
N PRO A 341 8.77 31.67 -26.22
CA PRO A 341 8.44 30.38 -26.82
C PRO A 341 9.55 29.90 -27.76
N THR A 342 10.12 28.73 -27.48
CA THR A 342 11.09 28.08 -28.37
C THR A 342 10.37 27.43 -29.54
N GLN A 343 10.49 28.00 -30.75
CA GLN A 343 9.93 27.40 -31.97
C GLN A 343 10.62 26.07 -32.30
N VAL A 344 9.85 24.98 -32.39
CA VAL A 344 10.31 23.74 -33.03
C VAL A 344 9.88 23.74 -34.50
N ARG A 345 10.84 23.94 -35.41
CA ARG A 345 10.67 23.69 -36.85
C ARG A 345 11.15 22.28 -37.18
N CYS A 346 10.39 21.54 -38.00
CA CYS A 346 10.90 20.39 -38.73
C CYS A 346 10.91 20.67 -40.24
N LEU A 347 12.01 20.28 -40.90
CA LEU A 347 12.26 20.45 -42.33
C LEU A 347 11.74 19.25 -43.13
N ALA A 348 11.34 19.49 -44.38
CA ALA A 348 11.05 18.44 -45.36
C ALA A 348 12.18 18.32 -46.39
N LEU A 349 12.55 17.09 -46.76
CA LEU A 349 13.46 16.76 -47.87
C LEU A 349 12.95 15.50 -48.62
N PRO A 350 13.32 15.29 -49.91
CA PRO A 350 12.30 14.95 -50.91
C PRO A 350 12.57 13.69 -51.77
N GLY A 351 11.52 13.27 -52.52
CA GLY A 351 11.60 12.40 -53.71
C GLY A 351 10.89 11.05 -53.56
N VAL A 352 10.18 10.49 -54.55
CA VAL A 352 9.94 10.94 -55.96
C VAL A 352 8.54 10.50 -56.45
N ASP A 353 7.85 11.44 -57.09
CA ASP A 353 6.78 11.40 -58.13
C ASP A 353 6.20 10.03 -58.57
N THR A 354 4.88 9.86 -58.71
CA THR A 354 3.99 10.45 -59.74
C THR A 354 2.54 9.97 -59.48
N MET A 355 1.40 10.48 -59.97
CA MET A 355 0.88 11.69 -60.69
C MET A 355 -0.63 11.76 -60.30
N THR A 356 -1.45 12.82 -60.39
CA THR A 356 -1.36 14.21 -60.90
C THR A 356 -2.48 15.04 -60.25
N GLY A 357 -2.29 16.35 -60.05
CA GLY A 357 -3.35 17.28 -59.59
C GLY A 357 -2.78 18.60 -59.04
N PRO A 358 -3.54 19.71 -59.02
CA PRO A 358 -3.06 21.00 -58.51
C PRO A 358 -2.85 20.98 -56.97
N PRO A 359 -2.01 21.85 -56.41
CA PRO A 359 -1.55 21.74 -55.03
C PRO A 359 -2.60 22.20 -54.02
N THR A 360 -3.49 21.30 -53.61
CA THR A 360 -4.36 21.53 -52.45
C THR A 360 -3.55 21.41 -51.16
N LYS A 361 -3.44 22.51 -50.41
CA LYS A 361 -2.90 22.49 -49.04
C LYS A 361 -3.73 21.50 -48.18
N MET A 362 -3.16 20.36 -47.81
CA MET A 362 -3.70 19.55 -46.72
C MET A 362 -3.02 19.95 -45.42
N VAL A 363 -3.62 20.96 -44.78
CA VAL A 363 -3.44 21.20 -43.35
C VAL A 363 -4.30 20.17 -42.63
N GLY A 364 -3.70 19.33 -41.78
CA GLY A 364 -4.46 18.52 -40.82
C GLY A 364 -5.13 19.46 -39.82
N SER A 365 -6.39 19.82 -40.07
CA SER A 365 -7.11 20.75 -39.20
C SER A 365 -7.95 20.00 -38.17
N ALA A 366 -7.56 20.07 -36.91
CA ALA A 366 -8.53 19.96 -35.84
C ALA A 366 -9.47 21.18 -35.94
N ARG A 367 -10.79 20.95 -35.95
CA ARG A 367 -11.79 21.99 -35.72
C ARG A 367 -12.52 21.66 -34.43
N PRO A 368 -12.56 22.58 -33.44
CA PRO A 368 -13.45 22.44 -32.30
C PRO A 368 -14.90 22.51 -32.78
N GLU A 369 -15.74 21.63 -32.28
CA GLU A 369 -17.19 21.82 -32.36
C GLU A 369 -17.68 22.63 -31.15
N SER A 370 -18.85 23.26 -31.27
CA SER A 370 -19.38 24.20 -30.27
C SER A 370 -19.78 23.55 -28.93
N ASP A 371 -19.62 22.23 -28.81
CA ASP A 371 -19.81 21.43 -27.60
C ASP A 371 -18.50 21.14 -26.84
N GLY A 372 -17.35 21.58 -27.38
CA GLY A 372 -16.03 21.33 -26.81
C GLY A 372 -15.36 20.03 -27.28
N SER A 373 -15.97 19.29 -28.20
CA SER A 373 -15.36 18.10 -28.80
C SER A 373 -14.29 18.47 -29.84
N VAL A 374 -13.26 17.63 -29.95
CA VAL A 374 -12.15 17.78 -30.91
C VAL A 374 -12.00 16.49 -31.72
N ARG A 375 -12.25 16.56 -33.03
CA ARG A 375 -11.96 15.43 -33.95
C ARG A 375 -10.54 15.52 -34.49
N ILE A 376 -9.79 14.44 -34.32
CA ILE A 376 -8.48 14.24 -34.94
C ILE A 376 -8.67 13.33 -36.16
N TRP A 377 -8.10 13.71 -37.30
CA TRP A 377 -8.07 12.90 -38.51
C TRP A 377 -6.61 12.64 -38.92
N ASP A 378 -6.21 11.37 -38.93
CA ASP A 378 -5.09 10.88 -39.74
C ASP A 378 -5.68 10.14 -40.95
N ALA A 379 -5.14 10.39 -42.14
CA ALA A 379 -5.70 9.97 -43.41
C ALA A 379 -5.47 8.48 -43.74
N THR A 380 -5.03 7.66 -42.78
CA THR A 380 -4.43 6.36 -43.09
C THR A 380 -5.11 5.12 -42.46
N LEU A 381 -5.87 5.22 -41.35
CA LEU A 381 -6.69 4.11 -40.82
C LEU A 381 -7.87 4.60 -39.93
N PRO A 382 -9.12 4.11 -40.11
CA PRO A 382 -10.31 4.68 -39.46
C PRO A 382 -10.72 3.96 -38.16
N VAL A 383 -9.91 4.02 -37.09
CA VAL A 383 -10.29 3.41 -35.78
C VAL A 383 -9.85 4.23 -34.55
N LEU A 384 -10.06 5.54 -34.54
CA LEU A 384 -9.99 6.34 -33.30
C LEU A 384 -11.12 7.38 -33.24
N SER A 385 -12.04 7.20 -32.29
CA SER A 385 -13.03 8.18 -31.89
C SER A 385 -13.04 8.29 -30.36
N CYS A 386 -12.26 9.23 -29.82
CA CYS A 386 -12.31 9.56 -28.39
C CYS A 386 -13.32 10.70 -28.16
N LEU A 387 -14.43 10.38 -27.48
CA LEU A 387 -15.32 11.38 -26.91
C LEU A 387 -14.86 11.62 -25.46
N LEU A 388 -14.34 12.82 -25.16
CA LEU A 388 -13.87 13.20 -23.83
C LEU A 388 -14.85 14.20 -23.19
N GLU A 389 -15.83 13.70 -22.42
CA GLU A 389 -16.73 14.57 -21.64
C GLU A 389 -16.10 14.93 -20.28
N GLY A 390 -15.68 16.19 -20.13
CA GLY A 390 -14.97 16.71 -18.96
C GLY A 390 -15.84 17.15 -17.78
N GLN A 391 -16.86 16.38 -17.38
CA GLN A 391 -17.64 16.68 -16.16
C GLN A 391 -17.66 15.55 -15.13
N VAL A 392 -16.96 15.79 -14.01
CA VAL A 392 -17.19 15.06 -12.75
C VAL A 392 -18.46 15.63 -12.10
N GLN A 393 -19.53 14.83 -12.02
CA GLN A 393 -20.76 15.27 -11.34
C GLN A 393 -20.46 15.61 -9.88
N GLY A 394 -20.78 16.84 -9.48
CA GLY A 394 -20.62 17.34 -8.10
C GLY A 394 -19.44 18.29 -7.87
N ILE A 395 -18.48 18.41 -8.80
CA ILE A 395 -17.31 19.31 -8.64
C ILE A 395 -17.27 20.35 -9.77
N LYS A 396 -17.48 21.63 -9.43
CA LYS A 396 -17.22 22.76 -10.33
C LYS A 396 -15.74 23.12 -10.32
N VAL A 397 -14.95 22.49 -11.20
CA VAL A 397 -13.58 22.92 -11.47
C VAL A 397 -13.61 24.17 -12.35
N ALA A 398 -12.97 25.25 -11.90
CA ALA A 398 -12.87 26.47 -12.71
C ALA A 398 -12.10 26.20 -14.00
N GLY A 399 -12.66 26.61 -15.15
CA GLY A 399 -12.06 26.39 -16.47
C GLY A 399 -12.32 25.02 -17.11
N SER A 400 -13.05 24.09 -16.49
CA SER A 400 -13.33 22.77 -17.11
C SER A 400 -14.17 22.83 -18.41
N SER A 401 -14.83 23.97 -18.65
CA SER A 401 -15.58 24.26 -19.88
C SER A 401 -14.89 25.30 -20.77
N ALA A 402 -13.61 25.64 -20.53
CA ALA A 402 -12.85 26.55 -21.37
C ALA A 402 -12.30 25.84 -22.61
N PRO A 403 -12.13 26.53 -23.75
CA PRO A 403 -11.59 25.91 -24.97
C PRO A 403 -10.18 25.34 -24.76
N VAL A 404 -9.91 24.17 -25.35
CA VAL A 404 -8.55 23.62 -25.45
C VAL A 404 -7.72 24.54 -26.34
N SER A 405 -6.64 25.09 -25.80
CA SER A 405 -5.71 25.98 -26.50
C SER A 405 -4.52 25.23 -27.06
N GLU A 406 -4.09 24.14 -26.40
CA GLU A 406 -2.86 23.43 -26.74
C GLU A 406 -2.95 21.93 -26.39
N LEU A 407 -2.26 21.08 -27.15
CA LEU A 407 -2.31 19.62 -27.03
C LEU A 407 -0.94 19.03 -27.35
N ASP A 408 -0.47 18.09 -26.52
CA ASP A 408 0.77 17.34 -26.75
C ASP A 408 0.63 15.86 -26.36
N PHE A 409 1.40 14.98 -27.00
CA PHE A 409 1.30 13.52 -26.80
C PHE A 409 2.67 12.83 -26.67
N CYS A 410 2.88 12.18 -25.53
CA CYS A 410 4.06 11.37 -25.26
C CYS A 410 3.82 9.90 -25.59
N TYR A 411 4.31 9.44 -26.74
CA TYR A 411 4.19 8.04 -27.16
C TYR A 411 4.97 7.05 -26.26
N LEU A 412 5.97 7.52 -25.52
CA LEU A 412 6.78 6.69 -24.61
C LEU A 412 6.02 6.32 -23.32
N THR A 413 5.19 7.24 -22.81
CA THR A 413 4.37 7.02 -21.60
C THR A 413 2.90 6.73 -21.93
N PHE A 414 2.51 6.86 -23.20
CA PHE A 414 1.13 6.86 -23.68
C PHE A 414 0.27 7.96 -23.03
N SER A 415 0.87 9.10 -22.68
CA SER A 415 0.18 10.20 -21.99
C SER A 415 -0.17 11.34 -22.97
N LEU A 416 -1.40 11.84 -22.89
CA LEU A 416 -1.92 12.99 -23.64
C LEU A 416 -2.08 14.19 -22.69
N ALA A 417 -1.47 15.32 -23.00
CA ALA A 417 -1.65 16.59 -22.28
C ALA A 417 -2.58 17.53 -23.06
N LEU A 418 -3.56 18.12 -22.36
CA LEU A 418 -4.48 19.13 -22.88
C LEU A 418 -4.39 20.40 -22.05
N GLY A 419 -3.94 21.50 -22.64
CA GLY A 419 -3.96 22.85 -22.06
C GLY A 419 -5.19 23.63 -22.53
N ASN A 420 -5.77 24.45 -21.65
CA ASN A 420 -6.85 25.39 -22.01
C ASN A 420 -6.45 26.86 -21.87
N GLU A 421 -7.26 27.76 -22.44
CA GLU A 421 -7.01 29.21 -22.41
C GLU A 421 -6.98 29.82 -20.99
N CYS A 422 -7.42 29.09 -19.97
CA CYS A 422 -7.34 29.48 -18.56
C CYS A 422 -6.07 28.99 -17.85
N GLY A 423 -5.15 28.31 -18.56
CA GLY A 423 -3.89 27.79 -18.00
C GLY A 423 -4.03 26.47 -17.23
N LEU A 424 -5.18 25.80 -17.28
CA LEU A 424 -5.33 24.46 -16.74
C LEU A 424 -4.76 23.44 -17.73
N VAL A 425 -3.86 22.57 -17.26
CA VAL A 425 -3.31 21.45 -18.04
C VAL A 425 -3.78 20.14 -17.44
N CYS A 426 -4.49 19.35 -18.23
CA CYS A 426 -4.97 18.01 -17.87
C CYS A 426 -4.12 16.95 -18.58
N ILE A 427 -3.58 15.97 -17.83
CA ILE A 427 -2.81 14.86 -18.38
C ILE A 427 -3.62 13.57 -18.25
N TYR A 428 -3.73 12.81 -19.35
CA TYR A 428 -4.50 11.59 -19.48
C TYR A 428 -3.59 10.43 -19.91
N ASP A 429 -3.58 9.33 -19.17
CA ASP A 429 -2.84 8.11 -19.58
C ASP A 429 -3.73 7.19 -20.42
N LEU A 430 -3.32 6.93 -21.66
CA LEU A 430 -4.01 6.03 -22.59
C LEU A 430 -3.68 4.56 -22.26
N LYS A 431 -4.40 4.01 -21.26
CA LYS A 431 -4.36 2.56 -20.93
C LYS A 431 -5.03 1.73 -22.04
N GLY A 432 -4.32 1.42 -23.13
CA GLY A 432 -4.83 0.54 -24.20
C GLY A 432 -5.03 -0.91 -23.73
N ARG A 433 -6.19 -1.54 -24.04
CA ARG A 433 -6.41 -2.97 -23.71
C ARG A 433 -7.34 -3.76 -24.65
N SER A 434 -6.88 -4.97 -24.94
CA SER A 434 -7.60 -6.22 -25.25
C SER A 434 -8.78 -6.19 -26.23
N ASN A 435 -8.50 -6.53 -27.49
CA ASN A 435 -8.96 -7.81 -28.06
C ASN A 435 -8.19 -8.20 -29.34
N GLY A 436 -7.42 -9.30 -29.27
CA GLY A 436 -7.14 -10.17 -30.42
C GLY A 436 -6.21 -9.71 -31.56
N THR A 437 -5.73 -8.46 -31.60
CA THR A 437 -4.80 -8.01 -32.66
C THR A 437 -3.40 -7.70 -32.13
N ASN A 438 -2.39 -8.40 -32.67
CA ASN A 438 -0.98 -8.13 -32.41
C ASN A 438 -0.59 -6.80 -33.08
N PHE A 439 -0.27 -5.79 -32.28
CA PHE A 439 0.41 -4.59 -32.77
C PHE A 439 1.89 -4.92 -33.06
N HIS A 440 2.23 -5.10 -34.33
CA HIS A 440 3.62 -5.16 -34.79
C HIS A 440 4.16 -3.73 -34.93
N PHE A 441 5.01 -3.32 -34.00
CA PHE A 441 5.82 -2.10 -34.16
C PHE A 441 7.05 -2.43 -35.01
N VAL A 442 7.14 -1.81 -36.18
CA VAL A 442 8.35 -1.88 -37.04
C VAL A 442 9.33 -0.82 -36.53
N THR A 443 10.37 -1.25 -35.82
CA THR A 443 11.38 -0.37 -35.21
C THR A 443 12.72 -0.30 -35.96
N GLU A 444 12.82 -0.92 -37.15
CA GLU A 444 14.02 -0.89 -37.99
C GLU A 444 13.73 -0.40 -39.41
N THR A 445 14.36 0.70 -39.81
CA THR A 445 14.50 1.11 -41.21
C THR A 445 15.53 0.25 -41.93
N LYS A 446 15.17 -1.00 -42.25
CA LYS A 446 15.98 -1.83 -43.15
C LYS A 446 15.84 -1.31 -44.59
N HIS A 447 16.93 -0.77 -45.11
CA HIS A 447 17.08 -0.51 -46.55
C HIS A 447 17.12 -1.83 -47.32
N GLU A 448 16.02 -2.19 -47.99
CA GLU A 448 16.06 -3.06 -49.17
C GLU A 448 15.83 -2.23 -50.43
N GLY A 449 16.91 -1.58 -50.90
CA GLY A 449 17.00 -1.15 -52.28
C GLY A 449 17.53 -2.31 -53.13
N LYS A 450 16.65 -2.95 -53.90
CA LYS A 450 17.03 -3.76 -55.08
C LYS A 450 17.21 -2.83 -56.29
N PRO A 451 18.08 -3.16 -57.25
CA PRO A 451 17.94 -4.36 -58.10
C PRO A 451 18.47 -5.69 -57.51
#